data_AF-A0A9W7FYS6-F1
#
_entry.id   AF-A0A9W7FYS6-F1
#
_cell.length_a   1.000
_cell.length_b   1.000
_cell.length_c   1.000
_cell.angle_alpha   90.00
_cell.angle_beta   90.00
_cell.angle_gamma   90.00
#
_symmetry.space_group_name_H-M   'P 1'
#
loop_
_entity.id
_entity.type
_entity.pdbx_description
1 polymer ?
#
loop_
_entity_poly.entity_id
_entity_poly.type
_entity_poly.pdbx_seq_one_letter_code
_entity_poly.pdbx_strand_id
1 'polypeptide(L)'
;MAPFYFKLLLFSGVIINFTLLSVDAFYHLSPTRIKHGTRLKYGGNDVNNDLQHLAALTTTEQWLTKAVPDNMIRKEVSYVVENGSSPSQVVSGIWDRLSQSREQGDAYAEKARKAATESAEGGKPAPYRSTLVIVCPGCKEMEDFHLFDDVVQTINESRRHARRFIIEDVADKMREAVSSELPDSAADVSWSTSVNLAHLHPGFEDRTIAPMTKEDFEELSQDEQEEFRAKAAAEEAARSRMTDEERALKDENDAKINQYKERKMKARRSPHPTLVIEVRTAVQDWGADATGMLATPEQRKQMEQLKQAKGEPNVDHLKNLEASFMKSAAAQKITDAQKTDPDITSPPPATLSSPDESEIARTTLNPSLKVEQWFNKKGADGQVKIKEFVGKNVDEAYGYLFGCLSKELAEVSAENRQEPTSLVFAMPRFLKSSATSFTKFAEDVEKMIDTLQTPFDIKVDYFHSEVVDDEKRAPTGVIVLTLRQQ
;
A
#
# COMPACT_ATOMS: atom_id res chain seq x y z
N MET A 1 66.12 -22.25 -10.17
CA MET A 1 65.10 -21.24 -9.81
C MET A 1 64.51 -21.66 -8.48
N ALA A 2 64.57 -20.78 -7.48
CA ALA A 2 64.24 -21.08 -6.09
C ALA A 2 62.73 -21.29 -5.89
N PRO A 3 62.29 -22.29 -5.12
CA PRO A 3 60.96 -22.28 -4.52
C PRO A 3 61.01 -21.65 -3.12
N PHE A 4 60.12 -20.69 -2.91
CA PHE A 4 59.88 -20.06 -1.61
C PHE A 4 59.30 -21.08 -0.63
N TYR A 5 59.95 -21.22 0.53
CA TYR A 5 59.42 -21.88 1.71
C TYR A 5 58.47 -20.93 2.44
N PHE A 6 57.25 -21.34 2.73
CA PHE A 6 56.46 -20.76 3.83
C PHE A 6 56.21 -21.83 4.89
N LYS A 7 56.63 -21.51 6.10
CA LYS A 7 56.80 -22.43 7.23
C LYS A 7 55.49 -22.53 7.99
N LEU A 8 54.93 -23.73 7.97
CA LEU A 8 53.82 -24.21 8.77
C LEU A 8 54.25 -24.31 10.24
N LEU A 9 53.51 -23.69 11.16
CA LEU A 9 53.58 -23.98 12.60
C LEU A 9 52.30 -24.72 12.98
N LEU A 10 52.47 -26.02 13.23
CA LEU A 10 51.49 -26.96 13.75
C LEU A 10 51.23 -26.68 15.24
N PHE A 11 49.96 -26.70 15.65
CA PHE A 11 49.58 -27.23 16.96
C PHE A 11 48.29 -28.05 16.87
N SER A 12 48.45 -29.32 17.27
CA SER A 12 47.48 -30.33 17.71
C SER A 12 46.20 -30.55 16.90
N GLY A 13 46.15 -31.72 16.26
CA GLY A 13 44.94 -32.25 15.64
C GLY A 13 43.87 -32.69 16.63
N VAL A 14 42.63 -32.47 16.22
CA VAL A 14 41.48 -33.31 16.54
C VAL A 14 40.81 -33.63 15.22
N ILE A 15 40.78 -34.90 14.85
CA ILE A 15 40.00 -35.42 13.73
C ILE A 15 38.54 -35.35 14.18
N ILE A 16 37.71 -34.52 13.51
CA ILE A 16 36.26 -34.54 13.72
C ILE A 16 35.63 -35.22 12.49
N ASN A 17 35.11 -36.42 12.73
CA ASN A 17 34.15 -37.10 11.88
C ASN A 17 32.91 -36.21 11.72
N PHE A 18 32.50 -35.96 10.48
CA PHE A 18 31.21 -35.34 10.17
C PHE A 18 30.10 -36.37 10.37
N THR A 19 29.43 -36.30 11.51
CA THR A 19 28.16 -36.98 11.76
C THR A 19 27.10 -35.91 12.03
N LEU A 20 26.04 -35.91 11.22
CA LEU A 20 24.84 -35.07 11.39
C LEU A 20 24.28 -35.18 12.80
N LEU A 21 24.43 -34.13 13.63
CA LEU A 21 23.67 -33.94 14.86
C LEU A 21 23.39 -32.44 15.08
N SER A 22 22.10 -32.11 15.04
CA SER A 22 21.40 -31.20 15.97
C SER A 22 22.14 -29.93 16.41
N VAL A 23 21.78 -28.79 15.81
CA VAL A 23 22.10 -27.44 16.30
C VAL A 23 21.27 -27.16 17.55
N ASP A 24 21.80 -27.53 18.71
CA ASP A 24 21.35 -27.06 20.01
C ASP A 24 22.59 -26.92 20.91
N ALA A 25 23.22 -25.74 20.87
CA ALA A 25 24.00 -25.15 21.98
C ALA A 25 24.86 -24.00 21.45
N PHE A 26 24.35 -22.76 21.47
CA PHE A 26 25.17 -21.55 21.63
C PHE A 26 24.29 -20.33 21.95
N TYR A 27 23.67 -20.28 23.13
CA TYR A 27 23.06 -19.02 23.62
C TYR A 27 23.11 -18.93 25.15
N HIS A 28 24.12 -18.22 25.65
CA HIS A 28 24.04 -17.50 26.91
C HIS A 28 24.58 -16.10 26.65
N LEU A 29 23.68 -15.11 26.52
CA LEU A 29 23.78 -13.73 27.03
C LEU A 29 22.53 -12.92 26.59
N SER A 30 21.85 -12.34 27.59
CA SER A 30 20.71 -11.38 27.61
C SER A 30 19.27 -11.82 27.26
N PRO A 31 18.27 -11.52 28.12
CA PRO A 31 16.88 -11.95 27.97
C PRO A 31 15.99 -10.84 27.38
N THR A 32 15.98 -10.69 26.06
CA THR A 32 14.79 -10.20 25.35
C THR A 32 14.22 -11.38 24.60
N ARG A 33 13.19 -12.00 25.20
CA ARG A 33 12.43 -13.11 24.60
C ARG A 33 11.87 -12.66 23.25
N ILE A 34 12.61 -12.94 22.18
CA ILE A 34 12.07 -13.00 20.83
C ILE A 34 11.06 -14.15 20.85
N LYS A 35 9.78 -13.86 20.60
CA LYS A 35 8.84 -14.91 20.24
C LYS A 35 9.26 -15.40 18.85
N HIS A 36 10.07 -16.45 18.79
CA HIS A 36 10.40 -17.15 17.56
C HIS A 36 9.13 -17.78 16.98
N GLY A 37 8.40 -17.01 16.17
CA GLY A 37 7.12 -17.41 15.57
C GLY A 37 7.09 -17.36 14.05
N THR A 38 8.11 -16.85 13.38
CA THR A 38 8.21 -16.84 11.92
C THR A 38 9.14 -17.95 11.46
N ARG A 39 8.57 -19.13 11.22
CA ARG A 39 9.22 -20.19 10.46
C ARG A 39 9.50 -19.64 9.06
N LEU A 40 10.77 -19.35 8.78
CA LEU A 40 11.22 -18.90 7.46
C LEU A 40 10.82 -19.99 6.45
N LYS A 41 9.84 -19.68 5.60
CA LYS A 41 9.44 -20.56 4.49
C LYS A 41 10.40 -20.27 3.34
N TYR A 42 11.53 -20.96 3.32
CA TYR A 42 12.49 -20.90 2.22
C TYR A 42 11.94 -21.73 1.05
N GLY A 43 11.64 -21.06 -0.06
CA GLY A 43 11.21 -21.69 -1.30
C GLY A 43 12.39 -21.86 -2.25
N GLY A 44 13.21 -22.90 -2.03
CA GLY A 44 14.30 -23.25 -2.94
C GLY A 44 15.37 -24.11 -2.26
N ASN A 45 15.98 -25.04 -2.99
CA ASN A 45 17.04 -25.94 -2.49
C ASN A 45 18.44 -25.27 -2.44
N ASP A 46 18.53 -23.95 -2.57
CA ASP A 46 19.83 -23.26 -2.64
C ASP A 46 20.26 -22.72 -1.26
N VAL A 47 20.99 -23.57 -0.53
CA VAL A 47 21.52 -23.30 0.80
C VAL A 47 22.40 -22.03 0.85
N ASN A 48 23.03 -21.64 -0.27
CA ASN A 48 23.87 -20.45 -0.31
C ASN A 48 23.05 -19.15 -0.23
N ASN A 49 21.87 -19.13 -0.86
CA ASN A 49 20.97 -17.97 -0.79
C ASN A 49 20.43 -17.79 0.63
N ASP A 50 20.16 -18.87 1.34
CA ASP A 50 19.67 -18.82 2.72
C ASP A 50 20.66 -18.14 3.67
N LEU A 51 21.97 -18.45 3.54
CA LEU A 51 23.01 -17.79 4.34
C LEU A 51 23.14 -16.30 4.01
N GLN A 52 23.02 -15.92 2.75
CA GLN A 52 23.04 -14.51 2.33
C GLN A 52 21.82 -13.76 2.87
N HIS A 53 20.62 -14.34 2.79
CA HIS A 53 19.39 -13.77 3.33
C HIS A 53 19.47 -13.59 4.85
N LEU A 54 19.96 -14.60 5.57
CA LEU A 54 20.16 -14.51 7.02
C LEU A 54 21.20 -13.44 7.40
N ALA A 55 22.29 -13.34 6.63
CA ALA A 55 23.29 -12.29 6.81
C ALA A 55 22.70 -10.90 6.58
N ALA A 56 21.88 -10.72 5.54
CA ALA A 56 21.21 -9.46 5.24
C ALA A 56 20.23 -9.05 6.36
N LEU A 57 19.45 -9.99 6.91
CA LEU A 57 18.60 -9.74 8.08
C LEU A 57 19.43 -9.31 9.29
N THR A 58 20.46 -10.09 9.62
CA THR A 58 21.30 -9.85 10.79
C THR A 58 21.99 -8.48 10.71
N THR A 59 22.55 -8.15 9.55
CA THR A 59 23.18 -6.84 9.32
C THR A 59 22.16 -5.71 9.43
N THR A 60 20.95 -5.89 8.89
CA THR A 60 19.88 -4.88 8.96
C THR A 60 19.37 -4.69 10.39
N GLU A 61 19.18 -5.76 11.16
CA GLU A 61 18.77 -5.70 12.56
C GLU A 61 19.83 -5.01 13.44
N GLN A 62 21.10 -5.38 13.27
CA GLN A 62 22.21 -4.74 13.98
C GLN A 62 22.32 -3.25 13.61
N TRP A 63 22.12 -2.91 12.35
CA TRP A 63 22.08 -1.54 11.90
C TRP A 63 20.91 -0.78 12.54
N LEU A 64 19.69 -1.34 12.53
CA LEU A 64 18.50 -0.69 13.07
C LEU A 64 18.65 -0.42 14.57
N THR A 65 19.20 -1.39 15.31
CA THR A 65 19.50 -1.28 16.75
C THR A 65 20.50 -0.15 17.05
N LYS A 66 21.45 0.12 16.15
CA LYS A 66 22.42 1.21 16.30
C LYS A 66 21.88 2.56 15.81
N ALA A 67 21.04 2.54 14.79
CA ALA A 67 20.51 3.74 14.13
C ALA A 67 19.32 4.35 14.89
N VAL A 68 18.54 3.52 15.59
CA VAL A 68 17.35 3.92 16.31
C VAL A 68 17.66 3.95 17.82
N PRO A 69 17.43 5.08 18.53
CA PRO A 69 17.60 5.16 19.97
C PRO A 69 16.79 4.08 20.72
N ASP A 70 17.31 3.57 21.85
CA ASP A 70 16.67 2.50 22.63
C ASP A 70 15.22 2.81 23.06
N ASN A 71 14.91 4.08 23.33
CA ASN A 71 13.56 4.53 23.67
C ASN A 71 12.58 4.54 22.47
N MET A 72 13.11 4.41 21.25
CA MET A 72 12.35 4.31 20.01
C MET A 72 12.30 2.87 19.46
N ILE A 73 13.14 1.96 19.94
CA ILE A 73 13.08 0.55 19.59
C ILE A 73 11.78 -0.04 20.12
N ARG A 74 10.95 -0.52 19.21
CA ARG A 74 9.58 -0.96 19.50
C ARG A 74 9.61 -2.38 20.05
N LYS A 75 8.67 -2.68 20.96
CA LYS A 75 8.55 -4.01 21.59
C LYS A 75 8.19 -5.14 20.62
N GLU A 76 7.69 -4.82 19.43
CA GLU A 76 7.21 -5.80 18.43
C GLU A 76 7.69 -5.39 17.03
N VAL A 77 8.95 -5.74 16.71
CA VAL A 77 9.52 -5.64 15.37
C VAL A 77 9.74 -7.05 14.84
N SER A 78 9.14 -7.35 13.69
CA SER A 78 9.38 -8.60 12.94
C SER A 78 10.23 -8.29 11.73
N TYR A 79 11.07 -9.23 11.32
CA TYR A 79 11.92 -9.10 10.13
C TYR A 79 11.59 -10.20 9.13
N VAL A 80 11.58 -9.85 7.85
CA VAL A 80 11.35 -10.76 6.71
C VAL A 80 12.28 -10.39 5.57
N VAL A 81 12.75 -11.38 4.83
CA VAL A 81 13.45 -11.19 3.55
C VAL A 81 12.46 -11.40 2.41
N GLU A 82 12.47 -10.51 1.44
CA GLU A 82 11.88 -10.80 0.13
C GLU A 82 12.93 -11.35 -0.81
N ASN A 83 12.65 -12.56 -1.31
CA ASN A 83 13.56 -13.36 -2.13
C ASN A 83 13.34 -13.12 -3.64
N GLY A 84 12.53 -12.11 -4.00
CA GLY A 84 12.27 -11.79 -5.40
C GLY A 84 13.56 -11.39 -6.10
N SER A 85 13.82 -11.98 -7.26
CA SER A 85 14.99 -11.69 -8.09
C SER A 85 14.71 -10.61 -9.14
N SER A 86 13.45 -10.18 -9.29
CA SER A 86 13.04 -9.13 -10.22
C SER A 86 12.13 -8.10 -9.53
N PRO A 87 12.07 -6.87 -10.06
CA PRO A 87 11.20 -5.81 -9.54
C PRO A 87 9.74 -6.23 -9.33
N SER A 88 9.15 -6.94 -10.30
CA SER A 88 7.75 -7.39 -10.23
C SER A 88 7.51 -8.44 -9.14
N GLN A 89 8.47 -9.33 -8.89
CA GLN A 89 8.40 -10.29 -7.77
C GLN A 89 8.49 -9.58 -6.42
N VAL A 90 9.40 -8.61 -6.30
CA VAL A 90 9.53 -7.80 -5.09
C VAL A 90 8.23 -7.02 -4.82
N VAL A 91 7.66 -6.36 -5.83
CA VAL A 91 6.38 -5.64 -5.70
C VAL A 91 5.23 -6.57 -5.31
N SER A 92 5.12 -7.75 -5.92
CA SER A 92 4.17 -8.77 -5.50
C SER A 92 4.33 -9.12 -4.02
N GLY A 93 5.56 -9.39 -3.58
CA GLY A 93 5.87 -9.71 -2.18
C GLY A 93 5.47 -8.57 -1.23
N ILE A 94 5.75 -7.31 -1.59
CA ILE A 94 5.36 -6.13 -0.80
C ILE A 94 3.86 -6.06 -0.61
N TRP A 95 3.07 -6.26 -1.68
CA TRP A 95 1.61 -6.27 -1.60
C TRP A 95 1.08 -7.43 -0.75
N ASP A 96 1.66 -8.61 -0.86
CA ASP A 96 1.32 -9.75 -0.01
C ASP A 96 1.59 -9.45 1.47
N ARG A 97 2.71 -8.79 1.80
CA ARG A 97 3.03 -8.37 3.17
C ARG A 97 2.11 -7.27 3.67
N LEU A 98 1.75 -6.32 2.84
CA LEU A 98 0.77 -5.27 3.18
C LEU A 98 -0.59 -5.89 3.50
N SER A 99 -1.04 -6.84 2.67
CA SER A 99 -2.28 -7.58 2.87
C SER A 99 -2.25 -8.38 4.18
N GLN A 100 -1.21 -9.20 4.41
CA GLN A 100 -1.03 -9.98 5.65
C GLN A 100 -1.00 -9.07 6.90
N SER A 101 -0.28 -7.95 6.80
CA SER A 101 -0.17 -6.98 7.89
C SER A 101 -1.50 -6.32 8.21
N ARG A 102 -2.30 -6.01 7.19
CA ARG A 102 -3.67 -5.52 7.37
C ARG A 102 -4.56 -6.57 8.02
N GLU A 103 -4.55 -7.81 7.53
CA GLU A 103 -5.34 -8.91 8.07
C GLU A 103 -5.06 -9.14 9.56
N GLN A 104 -3.78 -9.04 9.98
CA GLN A 104 -3.41 -9.09 11.41
C GLN A 104 -4.05 -7.97 12.22
N GLY A 105 -4.03 -6.74 11.71
CA GLY A 105 -4.68 -5.60 12.36
C GLY A 105 -6.21 -5.75 12.43
N ASP A 106 -6.84 -6.21 11.35
CA ASP A 106 -8.28 -6.43 11.30
C ASP A 106 -8.72 -7.59 12.21
N ALA A 107 -7.95 -8.68 12.25
CA ALA A 107 -8.18 -9.78 13.18
C ALA A 107 -8.05 -9.32 14.65
N TYR A 108 -7.12 -8.41 14.94
CA TYR A 108 -7.03 -7.77 16.25
C TYR A 108 -8.27 -6.92 16.55
N ALA A 109 -8.70 -6.08 15.61
CA ALA A 109 -9.90 -5.23 15.75
C ALA A 109 -11.14 -6.08 16.07
N GLU A 110 -11.35 -7.17 15.34
CA GLU A 110 -12.45 -8.11 15.58
C GLU A 110 -12.40 -8.73 16.98
N LYS A 111 -11.22 -9.18 17.41
CA LYS A 111 -11.02 -9.75 18.75
C LYS A 111 -11.25 -8.70 19.84
N ALA A 112 -10.75 -7.50 19.64
CA ALA A 112 -10.92 -6.38 20.58
C ALA A 112 -12.39 -5.97 20.70
N ARG A 113 -13.14 -5.95 19.59
CA ARG A 113 -14.59 -5.66 19.58
C ARG A 113 -15.39 -6.70 20.34
N LYS A 114 -15.09 -8.00 20.12
CA LYS A 114 -15.72 -9.10 20.88
C LYS A 114 -15.42 -8.98 22.38
N ALA A 115 -14.16 -8.76 22.75
CA ALA A 115 -13.75 -8.60 24.14
C ALA A 115 -14.40 -7.38 24.81
N ALA A 116 -14.57 -6.27 24.08
CA ALA A 116 -15.27 -5.08 24.60
C ALA A 116 -16.77 -5.34 24.84
N THR A 117 -17.40 -6.20 24.03
CA THR A 117 -18.81 -6.58 24.20
C THR A 117 -19.00 -7.55 25.37
N GLU A 118 -18.03 -8.44 25.59
CA GLU A 118 -18.07 -9.47 26.64
C GLU A 118 -17.67 -8.96 28.03
N SER A 119 -16.87 -7.88 28.11
CA SER A 119 -16.41 -7.32 29.38
C SER A 119 -17.52 -6.51 30.07
N ALA A 120 -18.15 -7.09 31.09
CA ALA A 120 -19.12 -6.42 31.94
C ALA A 120 -18.57 -5.15 32.63
N GLU A 121 -17.24 -5.04 32.77
CA GLU A 121 -16.55 -3.90 33.38
C GLU A 121 -16.14 -2.80 32.38
N GLY A 122 -16.46 -2.95 31.08
CA GLY A 122 -16.23 -1.89 30.09
C GLY A 122 -14.75 -1.58 29.83
N GLY A 123 -13.85 -2.57 29.98
CA GLY A 123 -12.43 -2.40 29.71
C GLY A 123 -12.17 -2.02 28.24
N LYS A 124 -11.67 -0.80 27.99
CA LYS A 124 -11.27 -0.37 26.64
C LYS A 124 -10.05 -1.19 26.20
N PRO A 125 -10.14 -1.99 25.12
CA PRO A 125 -8.99 -2.74 24.63
C PRO A 125 -7.87 -1.78 24.25
N ALA A 126 -6.62 -2.16 24.55
CA ALA A 126 -5.46 -1.36 24.18
C ALA A 126 -5.36 -1.22 22.65
N PRO A 127 -4.75 -0.14 22.14
CA PRO A 127 -4.42 -0.05 20.72
C PRO A 127 -3.37 -1.12 20.36
N TYR A 128 -3.49 -1.69 19.17
CA TYR A 128 -2.51 -2.60 18.60
C TYR A 128 -1.56 -1.87 17.66
N ARG A 129 -0.28 -2.25 17.74
CA ARG A 129 0.77 -1.72 16.86
C ARG A 129 1.79 -2.80 16.58
N SER A 130 2.03 -3.07 15.29
CA SER A 130 3.05 -4.01 14.83
C SER A 130 3.92 -3.36 13.77
N THR A 131 5.21 -3.70 13.76
CA THR A 131 6.18 -3.23 12.77
C THR A 131 6.81 -4.43 12.09
N LEU A 132 6.71 -4.48 10.76
CA LEU A 132 7.35 -5.48 9.92
C LEU A 132 8.42 -4.79 9.06
N VAL A 133 9.66 -5.24 9.22
CA VAL A 133 10.80 -4.80 8.42
C VAL A 133 11.04 -5.84 7.34
N ILE A 134 11.03 -5.39 6.09
CA ILE A 134 11.20 -6.23 4.91
C ILE A 134 12.53 -5.86 4.24
N VAL A 135 13.44 -6.80 4.14
CA VAL A 135 14.75 -6.62 3.50
C VAL A 135 14.71 -7.23 2.11
N CYS A 136 15.14 -6.50 1.08
CA CYS A 136 15.09 -6.94 -0.32
C CYS A 136 16.51 -7.11 -0.90
N PRO A 137 17.30 -8.10 -0.43
CA PRO A 137 18.69 -8.26 -0.85
C PRO A 137 18.84 -8.95 -2.22
N GLY A 138 17.79 -9.60 -2.74
CA GLY A 138 17.86 -10.48 -3.91
C GLY A 138 17.67 -9.81 -5.27
N CYS A 139 17.19 -8.56 -5.31
CA CYS A 139 16.88 -7.85 -6.54
C CYS A 139 17.87 -6.69 -6.75
N LYS A 140 18.77 -6.84 -7.71
CA LYS A 140 19.84 -5.86 -7.98
C LYS A 140 19.31 -4.55 -8.49
N GLU A 141 18.23 -4.59 -9.26
CA GLU A 141 17.55 -3.41 -9.79
C GLU A 141 17.02 -2.53 -8.65
N MET A 142 16.55 -3.14 -7.56
CA MET A 142 16.09 -2.43 -6.37
C MET A 142 17.23 -1.84 -5.52
N GLU A 143 18.50 -2.09 -5.86
CA GLU A 143 19.64 -1.35 -5.30
C GLU A 143 19.77 0.06 -5.90
N ASP A 144 19.07 0.35 -7.01
CA ASP A 144 18.90 1.71 -7.49
C ASP A 144 17.88 2.45 -6.63
N PHE A 145 18.32 3.57 -6.04
CA PHE A 145 17.48 4.34 -5.11
C PHE A 145 16.24 4.92 -5.79
N HIS A 146 16.37 5.41 -7.03
CA HIS A 146 15.28 6.10 -7.71
C HIS A 146 14.19 5.11 -8.09
N LEU A 147 14.56 3.97 -8.67
CA LEU A 147 13.60 2.91 -8.95
C LEU A 147 12.89 2.44 -7.67
N PHE A 148 13.64 2.19 -6.59
CA PHE A 148 13.06 1.74 -5.33
C PHE A 148 12.13 2.78 -4.69
N ASP A 149 12.51 4.06 -4.69
CA ASP A 149 11.69 5.18 -4.20
C ASP A 149 10.41 5.32 -5.03
N ASP A 150 10.52 5.35 -6.36
CA ASP A 150 9.39 5.51 -7.27
C ASP A 150 8.38 4.35 -7.14
N VAL A 151 8.87 3.11 -6.99
CA VAL A 151 8.02 1.95 -6.71
C VAL A 151 7.25 2.14 -5.39
N VAL A 152 7.93 2.55 -4.32
CA VAL A 152 7.31 2.73 -3.00
C VAL A 152 6.33 3.90 -2.99
N GLN A 153 6.65 4.99 -3.68
CA GLN A 153 5.76 6.13 -3.85
C GLN A 153 4.50 5.72 -4.61
N THR A 154 4.66 5.00 -5.72
CA THR A 154 3.53 4.51 -6.53
C THR A 154 2.63 3.57 -5.71
N ILE A 155 3.21 2.61 -4.96
CA ILE A 155 2.44 1.76 -4.04
C ILE A 155 1.66 2.62 -3.03
N ASN A 156 2.30 3.63 -2.43
CA ASN A 156 1.64 4.50 -1.46
C ASN A 156 0.51 5.33 -2.07
N GLU A 157 0.67 5.83 -3.30
CA GLU A 157 -0.36 6.57 -4.04
C GLU A 157 -1.55 5.68 -4.36
N SER A 158 -1.32 4.50 -4.92
CA SER A 158 -2.39 3.55 -5.25
C SER A 158 -3.15 3.08 -4.01
N ARG A 159 -2.46 2.93 -2.86
CA ARG A 159 -3.15 2.66 -1.59
C ARG A 159 -4.00 3.84 -1.11
N ARG A 160 -3.58 5.08 -1.36
CA ARG A 160 -4.39 6.27 -1.05
C ARG A 160 -5.60 6.34 -1.97
N HIS A 161 -5.46 6.03 -3.25
CA HIS A 161 -6.58 5.90 -4.19
C HIS A 161 -7.56 4.82 -3.74
N ALA A 162 -7.05 3.62 -3.42
CA ALA A 162 -7.85 2.49 -2.93
C ALA A 162 -8.68 2.84 -1.67
N ARG A 163 -8.10 3.62 -0.74
CA ARG A 163 -8.81 4.06 0.48
C ARG A 163 -9.98 4.99 0.17
N ARG A 164 -9.91 5.82 -0.88
CA ARG A 164 -11.01 6.72 -1.24
C ARG A 164 -12.27 5.92 -1.60
N PHE A 165 -12.12 4.78 -2.28
CA PHE A 165 -13.24 3.88 -2.61
C PHE A 165 -13.90 3.26 -1.37
N ILE A 166 -13.10 2.92 -0.36
CA ILE A 166 -13.60 2.35 0.89
C ILE A 166 -14.35 3.42 1.70
N ILE A 167 -13.86 4.66 1.72
CA ILE A 167 -14.50 5.77 2.44
C ILE A 167 -15.88 6.11 1.84
N GLU A 168 -16.05 5.99 0.52
CA GLU A 168 -17.36 6.17 -0.11
C GLU A 168 -18.37 5.11 0.37
N ASP A 169 -17.99 3.82 0.43
CA ASP A 169 -18.85 2.75 0.99
C ASP A 169 -19.14 2.96 2.48
N VAL A 170 -18.19 3.50 3.25
CA VAL A 170 -18.40 3.85 4.67
C VAL A 170 -19.32 5.07 4.81
N ALA A 171 -19.18 6.09 3.97
CA ALA A 171 -20.05 7.27 3.98
C ALA A 171 -21.48 6.91 3.57
N ASP A 172 -21.65 5.94 2.68
CA ASP A 172 -22.95 5.38 2.31
C ASP A 172 -23.55 4.58 3.47
N LYS A 173 -22.76 3.71 4.12
CA LYS A 173 -23.18 3.01 5.35
C LYS A 173 -23.50 3.96 6.49
N MET A 174 -22.76 5.05 6.66
CA MET A 174 -23.06 6.07 7.65
C MET A 174 -24.36 6.81 7.30
N ARG A 175 -24.62 7.10 6.03
CA ARG A 175 -25.90 7.68 5.60
C ARG A 175 -27.07 6.71 5.87
N GLU A 176 -26.87 5.43 5.63
CA GLU A 176 -27.85 4.38 5.95
C GLU A 176 -28.07 4.25 7.46
N ALA A 177 -26.99 4.26 8.25
CA ALA A 177 -27.02 4.18 9.71
C ALA A 177 -27.60 5.43 10.39
N VAL A 178 -27.46 6.61 9.80
CA VAL A 178 -28.12 7.84 10.28
C VAL A 178 -29.62 7.82 9.95
N SER A 179 -30.01 7.12 8.87
CA SER A 179 -31.41 6.96 8.49
C SER A 179 -32.14 5.89 9.32
N SER A 180 -31.43 4.87 9.81
CA SER A 180 -31.93 3.95 10.83
C SER A 180 -31.78 4.61 12.20
N GLU A 181 -32.84 4.68 12.99
CA GLU A 181 -32.87 5.33 14.31
C GLU A 181 -31.58 5.09 15.13
N LEU A 182 -30.94 6.18 15.57
CA LEU A 182 -29.67 6.26 16.27
C LEU A 182 -29.44 5.04 17.19
N PRO A 183 -28.43 4.19 16.94
CA PRO A 183 -28.08 3.14 17.86
C PRO A 183 -27.56 3.78 19.16
N ASP A 184 -28.44 3.88 20.16
CA ASP A 184 -28.19 4.44 21.50
C ASP A 184 -27.17 3.63 22.33
N SER A 185 -26.49 2.65 21.72
CA SER A 185 -25.57 1.77 22.42
C SER A 185 -24.13 2.09 22.06
N ALA A 186 -23.30 2.21 23.10
CA ALA A 186 -21.84 2.25 23.03
C ALA A 186 -21.20 0.99 22.38
N ALA A 187 -21.97 0.18 21.65
CA ALA A 187 -21.53 -1.01 20.94
C ALA A 187 -20.92 -0.70 19.56
N ASP A 188 -21.20 0.46 18.96
CA ASP A 188 -20.65 0.86 17.66
C ASP A 188 -19.31 1.60 17.77
N VAL A 189 -18.43 1.10 18.63
CA VAL A 189 -17.02 1.53 18.63
C VAL A 189 -16.37 1.00 17.36
N SER A 190 -16.33 1.83 16.32
CA SER A 190 -15.69 1.47 15.06
C SER A 190 -14.17 1.39 15.26
N TRP A 191 -13.62 0.21 15.07
CA TRP A 191 -12.18 0.02 15.03
C TRP A 191 -11.67 0.31 13.63
N SER A 192 -10.50 0.95 13.54
CA SER A 192 -9.84 1.21 12.27
C SER A 192 -8.43 0.62 12.26
N THR A 193 -8.08 -0.02 11.16
CA THR A 193 -6.73 -0.50 10.89
C THR A 193 -6.07 0.40 9.85
N SER A 194 -4.98 1.04 10.26
CA SER A 194 -4.12 1.83 9.38
C SER A 194 -2.82 1.07 9.14
N VAL A 195 -2.39 1.05 7.88
CA VAL A 195 -1.13 0.41 7.48
C VAL A 195 -0.28 1.45 6.75
N ASN A 196 0.89 1.75 7.28
CA ASN A 196 1.86 2.70 6.73
C ASN A 196 3.04 1.94 6.13
N LEU A 197 3.56 2.44 5.01
CA LEU A 197 4.74 1.89 4.33
C LEU A 197 5.77 3.01 4.20
N ALA A 198 6.97 2.77 4.72
CA ALA A 198 8.13 3.62 4.52
C ALA A 198 9.28 2.79 3.94
N HIS A 199 10.19 3.44 3.23
CA HIS A 199 11.39 2.80 2.71
C HIS A 199 12.65 3.36 3.38
N LEU A 200 13.69 2.53 3.40
CA LEU A 200 15.04 2.80 3.85
C LEU A 200 15.95 2.20 2.75
N HIS A 201 17.00 2.91 2.35
CA HIS A 201 17.78 2.50 1.18
C HIS A 201 19.27 2.82 1.36
N PRO A 202 20.23 2.00 0.87
CA PRO A 202 21.66 2.28 1.00
C PRO A 202 22.06 3.59 0.32
N GLY A 203 21.57 3.77 -0.90
CA GLY A 203 21.68 5.00 -1.67
C GLY A 203 20.65 6.05 -1.29
N PHE A 204 20.09 6.05 -0.06
CA PHE A 204 19.24 7.16 0.38
C PHE A 204 20.10 8.43 0.44
N GLU A 205 20.10 9.14 -0.68
CA GLU A 205 20.73 10.43 -0.83
C GLU A 205 19.85 11.50 -0.19
N ASP A 206 20.51 12.53 0.34
CA ASP A 206 19.86 13.63 1.02
C ASP A 206 19.18 14.54 -0.02
N ARG A 207 18.14 14.06 -0.71
CA ARG A 207 17.24 14.94 -1.49
C ARG A 207 16.59 15.99 -0.58
N THR A 208 16.57 15.73 0.73
CA THR A 208 16.20 16.71 1.75
C THR A 208 17.31 17.72 1.97
N ILE A 209 17.47 18.61 1.00
CA ILE A 209 18.12 19.91 1.15
C ILE A 209 19.61 19.74 1.48
N ALA A 210 20.40 19.37 0.47
CA ALA A 210 21.72 19.96 0.41
C ALA A 210 21.53 21.49 0.56
N PRO A 211 22.29 22.17 1.43
CA PRO A 211 22.22 23.63 1.49
C PRO A 211 22.36 24.14 0.06
N MET A 212 21.40 24.96 -0.37
CA MET A 212 21.33 25.48 -1.73
C MET A 212 22.72 25.94 -2.14
N THR A 213 23.30 25.28 -3.15
CA THR A 213 24.65 25.60 -3.56
C THR A 213 24.66 26.99 -4.18
N LYS A 214 25.85 27.58 -4.33
CA LYS A 214 25.95 28.88 -4.98
C LYS A 214 25.42 28.79 -6.42
N GLU A 215 25.67 27.66 -7.08
CA GLU A 215 25.12 27.34 -8.39
C GLU A 215 23.59 27.25 -8.37
N ASP A 216 22.99 26.49 -7.45
CA ASP A 216 21.52 26.36 -7.34
C ASP A 216 20.85 27.72 -7.07
N PHE A 217 21.50 28.58 -6.27
CA PHE A 217 20.99 29.92 -5.99
C PHE A 217 21.08 30.84 -7.22
N GLU A 218 22.12 30.69 -8.03
CA GLU A 218 22.29 31.47 -9.27
C GLU A 218 21.31 31.03 -10.37
N GLU A 219 20.83 29.78 -10.34
CA GLU A 219 19.81 29.25 -11.25
C GLU A 219 18.38 29.69 -10.92
N LEU A 220 18.12 30.15 -9.68
CA LEU A 220 16.83 30.71 -9.30
C LEU A 220 16.51 31.98 -10.10
N SER A 221 15.21 32.23 -10.33
CA SER A 221 14.76 33.50 -10.88
C SER A 221 15.14 34.67 -9.95
N GLN A 222 15.26 35.88 -10.51
CA GLN A 222 15.62 37.07 -9.71
C GLN A 222 14.64 37.30 -8.55
N ASP A 223 13.35 37.06 -8.77
CA ASP A 223 12.30 37.19 -7.75
C ASP A 223 12.50 36.19 -6.60
N GLU A 224 12.84 34.94 -6.91
CA GLU A 224 13.15 33.91 -5.90
C GLU A 224 14.44 34.22 -5.14
N GLN A 225 15.47 34.72 -5.84
CA GLN A 225 16.71 35.17 -5.20
C GLN A 225 16.47 36.33 -4.22
N GLU A 226 15.64 37.30 -4.60
CA GLU A 226 15.26 38.42 -3.74
C GLU A 226 14.45 37.94 -2.53
N GLU A 227 13.51 37.00 -2.71
CA GLU A 227 12.75 36.41 -1.60
C GLU A 227 13.67 35.69 -0.60
N PHE A 228 14.61 34.88 -1.09
CA PHE A 228 15.60 34.20 -0.24
C PHE A 228 16.49 35.19 0.52
N ARG A 229 16.97 36.26 -0.14
CA ARG A 229 17.77 37.31 0.51
C ARG A 229 16.96 38.07 1.55
N ALA A 230 15.70 38.42 1.24
CA ALA A 230 14.80 39.09 2.18
C ALA A 230 14.53 38.22 3.41
N LYS A 231 14.34 36.91 3.22
CA LYS A 231 14.13 35.95 4.31
C LYS A 231 15.39 35.80 5.18
N ALA A 232 16.57 35.72 4.57
CA ALA A 232 17.85 35.68 5.29
C ALA A 232 18.08 36.97 6.10
N ALA A 233 17.83 38.14 5.51
CA ALA A 233 17.94 39.43 6.19
C ALA A 233 16.93 39.58 7.33
N ALA A 234 15.70 39.09 7.15
CA ALA A 234 14.68 39.08 8.19
C ALA A 234 15.05 38.16 9.36
N GLU A 235 15.63 36.98 9.08
CA GLU A 235 16.12 36.07 10.11
C GLU A 235 17.32 36.66 10.89
N GLU A 236 18.25 37.32 10.20
CA GLU A 236 19.37 38.02 10.83
C GLU A 236 18.90 39.22 11.68
N ALA A 237 17.94 39.99 11.19
CA ALA A 237 17.31 41.07 11.94
C ALA A 237 16.55 40.54 13.17
N ALA A 238 15.92 39.37 13.08
CA ALA A 238 15.32 38.71 14.24
C ALA A 238 16.39 38.25 15.25
N ARG A 239 17.51 37.69 14.77
CA ARG A 239 18.61 37.19 15.61
C ARG A 239 19.38 38.31 16.34
N SER A 240 19.47 39.48 15.74
CA SER A 240 20.08 40.67 16.37
C SER A 240 19.20 41.31 17.46
N ARG A 241 17.88 41.04 17.44
CA ARG A 241 16.93 41.49 18.48
C ARG A 241 16.87 40.59 19.72
N MET A 242 17.39 39.36 19.63
CA MET A 242 17.43 38.43 20.76
C MET A 242 18.52 38.83 21.75
N THR A 243 18.25 38.64 23.04
CA THR A 243 19.28 38.70 24.08
C THR A 243 20.32 37.62 23.87
N ASP A 244 21.53 37.78 24.43
CA ASP A 244 22.58 36.77 24.29
C ASP A 244 22.19 35.41 24.93
N GLU A 245 21.38 35.42 26.00
CA GLU A 245 20.83 34.21 26.62
C GLU A 245 19.81 33.49 25.72
N GLU A 246 18.87 34.23 25.10
CA GLU A 246 17.92 33.66 24.15
C GLU A 246 18.61 33.13 22.89
N ARG A 247 19.66 33.83 22.42
CA ARG A 247 20.47 33.39 21.29
C ARG A 247 21.18 32.08 21.61
N ALA A 248 21.77 31.95 22.80
CA ALA A 248 22.43 30.72 23.25
C ALA A 248 21.45 29.52 23.35
N LEU A 249 20.24 29.74 23.88
CA LEU A 249 19.19 28.71 23.94
C LEU A 249 18.69 28.30 22.56
N LYS A 250 18.51 29.26 21.64
CA LYS A 250 18.13 28.97 20.24
C LYS A 250 19.24 28.16 19.56
N ASP A 251 20.49 28.58 19.71
CA ASP A 251 21.64 27.89 19.11
C ASP A 251 21.81 26.46 19.65
N GLU A 252 21.59 26.24 20.96
CA GLU A 252 21.60 24.89 21.55
C GLU A 252 20.45 24.02 21.02
N ASN A 253 19.24 24.59 20.90
CA ASN A 253 18.09 23.88 20.37
C ASN A 253 18.26 23.56 18.87
N ASP A 254 18.78 24.50 18.09
CA ASP A 254 19.11 24.31 16.67
C ASP A 254 20.18 23.23 16.50
N ALA A 255 21.19 23.19 17.37
CA ALA A 255 22.18 22.11 17.40
C ALA A 255 21.54 20.74 17.68
N LYS A 256 20.62 20.65 18.65
CA LYS A 256 19.87 19.41 18.95
C LYS A 256 18.98 18.99 17.77
N ILE A 257 18.28 19.93 17.14
CA ILE A 257 17.45 19.69 15.95
C ILE A 257 18.30 19.20 14.79
N ASN A 258 19.45 19.83 14.53
CA ASN A 258 20.36 19.44 13.47
C ASN A 258 20.96 18.06 13.73
N GLN A 259 21.39 17.76 14.97
CA GLN A 259 21.84 16.42 15.34
C GLN A 259 20.73 15.38 15.17
N TYR A 260 19.49 15.72 15.53
CA TYR A 260 18.34 14.83 15.33
C TYR A 260 18.07 14.58 13.84
N LYS A 261 18.09 15.63 13.00
CA LYS A 261 17.95 15.53 11.54
C LYS A 261 19.04 14.65 10.95
N GLU A 262 20.30 14.88 11.31
CA GLU A 262 21.44 14.10 10.84
C GLU A 262 21.30 12.62 11.24
N ARG A 263 20.94 12.33 12.49
CA ARG A 263 20.68 10.95 12.96
C ARG A 263 19.51 10.31 12.20
N LYS A 264 18.43 11.04 11.99
CA LYS A 264 17.26 10.59 11.23
C LYS A 264 17.63 10.27 9.78
N MET A 265 18.45 11.10 9.15
CA MET A 265 18.94 10.90 7.78
C MET A 265 19.87 9.69 7.69
N LYS A 266 20.81 9.56 8.64
CA LYS A 266 21.65 8.38 8.76
C LYS A 266 20.84 7.10 8.97
N ALA A 267 19.75 7.17 9.74
CA ALA A 267 18.83 6.08 9.96
C ALA A 267 17.95 5.75 8.73
N ARG A 268 17.99 6.53 7.64
CA ARG A 268 17.36 6.16 6.36
C ARG A 268 18.29 5.35 5.46
N ARG A 269 19.59 5.37 5.73
CA ARG A 269 20.62 4.64 4.98
C ARG A 269 20.78 3.22 5.50
N SER A 270 19.83 2.36 5.15
CA SER A 270 19.89 0.93 5.49
C SER A 270 20.99 0.22 4.70
N PRO A 271 21.55 -0.90 5.19
CA PRO A 271 22.57 -1.67 4.47
C PRO A 271 22.06 -2.32 3.16
N HIS A 272 20.75 -2.53 3.08
CA HIS A 272 20.05 -3.10 1.92
C HIS A 272 18.78 -2.31 1.64
N PRO A 273 18.22 -2.35 0.42
CA PRO A 273 16.87 -1.85 0.15
C PRO A 273 15.89 -2.50 1.15
N THR A 274 15.25 -1.66 1.96
CA THR A 274 14.46 -2.11 3.13
C THR A 274 13.16 -1.34 3.19
N LEU A 275 12.07 -2.03 3.52
CA LEU A 275 10.77 -1.45 3.74
C LEU A 275 10.35 -1.65 5.19
N VAL A 276 9.59 -0.70 5.70
CA VAL A 276 9.02 -0.74 7.03
C VAL A 276 7.51 -0.60 6.89
N ILE A 277 6.81 -1.70 7.13
CA ILE A 277 5.36 -1.72 7.25
C ILE A 277 5.00 -1.53 8.72
N GLU A 278 4.19 -0.52 9.01
CA GLU A 278 3.65 -0.27 10.34
C GLU A 278 2.14 -0.42 10.30
N VAL A 279 1.62 -1.35 11.11
CA VAL A 279 0.18 -1.54 11.32
C VAL A 279 -0.19 -0.89 12.64
N ARG A 280 -1.25 -0.09 12.64
CA ARG A 280 -1.89 0.40 13.85
C ARG A 280 -3.37 0.11 13.78
N THR A 281 -3.89 -0.50 14.82
CA THR A 281 -5.32 -0.75 14.98
C THR A 281 -5.78 -0.11 16.27
N ALA A 282 -6.71 0.84 16.16
CA ALA A 282 -7.22 1.59 17.29
C ALA A 282 -8.71 1.88 17.12
N VAL A 283 -9.36 2.14 18.25
CA VAL A 283 -10.70 2.72 18.28
C VAL A 283 -10.66 4.05 17.54
N GLN A 284 -11.51 4.19 16.53
CA GLN A 284 -11.65 5.42 15.79
C GLN A 284 -12.63 6.34 16.53
N ASP A 285 -12.10 7.39 17.14
CA ASP A 285 -12.91 8.37 17.85
C ASP A 285 -13.41 9.43 16.84
N TRP A 286 -14.41 9.05 16.04
CA TRP A 286 -14.95 9.91 14.97
C TRP A 286 -15.46 11.26 15.50
N GLY A 287 -15.86 11.34 16.78
CA GLY A 287 -16.42 12.56 17.37
C GLY A 287 -15.49 13.78 17.37
N ALA A 288 -14.16 13.57 17.39
CA ALA A 288 -13.19 14.67 17.34
C ALA A 288 -12.64 14.90 15.92
N ASP A 289 -12.30 13.82 15.19
CA ASP A 289 -11.57 13.91 13.92
C ASP A 289 -12.46 13.95 12.65
N ALA A 290 -13.70 13.45 12.70
CA ALA A 290 -14.58 13.42 11.51
C ALA A 290 -14.93 14.82 11.01
N THR A 291 -15.09 15.78 11.94
CA THR A 291 -15.30 17.20 11.63
C THR A 291 -14.14 17.81 10.83
N GLY A 292 -12.93 17.25 10.97
CA GLY A 292 -11.76 17.65 10.22
C GLY A 292 -11.74 17.05 8.81
N MET A 293 -11.97 15.76 8.66
CA MET A 293 -11.69 15.07 7.38
C MET A 293 -12.68 15.36 6.24
N LEU A 294 -13.92 15.74 6.54
CA LEU A 294 -14.98 15.93 5.52
C LEU A 294 -15.31 17.40 5.22
N ALA A 295 -14.76 18.34 5.99
CA ALA A 295 -15.03 19.76 5.80
C ALA A 295 -13.86 20.43 5.09
N THR A 296 -14.16 21.04 3.93
CA THR A 296 -13.27 22.05 3.32
C THR A 296 -12.93 23.14 4.35
N PRO A 297 -11.80 23.86 4.22
CA PRO A 297 -11.43 24.92 5.15
C PRO A 297 -12.56 25.94 5.39
N GLU A 298 -13.39 26.18 4.39
CA GLU A 298 -14.59 27.05 4.47
C GLU A 298 -15.72 26.41 5.27
N GLN A 299 -16.02 25.12 5.06
CA GLN A 299 -17.00 24.39 5.86
C GLN A 299 -16.57 24.25 7.33
N ARG A 300 -15.25 24.14 7.60
CA ARG A 300 -14.73 24.17 8.97
C ARG A 300 -14.95 25.52 9.62
N LYS A 301 -14.63 26.62 8.93
CA LYS A 301 -14.92 27.97 9.42
C LYS A 301 -16.41 28.19 9.67
N GLN A 302 -17.28 27.70 8.79
CA GLN A 302 -18.73 27.80 8.99
C GLN A 302 -19.21 26.99 10.20
N MET A 303 -18.75 25.75 10.38
CA MET A 303 -19.07 24.95 11.56
C MET A 303 -18.52 25.54 12.86
N GLU A 304 -17.33 26.14 12.81
CA GLU A 304 -16.70 26.76 13.98
C GLU A 304 -17.39 28.08 14.34
N GLN A 305 -17.82 28.86 13.35
CA GLN A 305 -18.72 30.01 13.54
C GLN A 305 -20.07 29.59 14.10
N LEU A 306 -20.65 28.48 13.63
CA LEU A 306 -21.90 27.91 14.17
C LEU A 306 -21.74 27.40 15.60
N LYS A 307 -20.60 26.77 15.94
CA LYS A 307 -20.29 26.32 17.31
C LYS A 307 -20.01 27.49 18.25
N GLN A 308 -19.44 28.59 17.76
CA GLN A 308 -19.25 29.83 18.53
C GLN A 308 -20.56 30.60 18.71
N ALA A 309 -21.52 30.45 17.80
CA ALA A 309 -22.86 31.05 17.89
C ALA A 309 -23.81 30.34 18.87
N LYS A 310 -23.28 29.68 19.92
CA LYS A 310 -23.98 28.91 20.97
C LYS A 310 -25.28 29.58 21.46
N GLY A 311 -26.37 29.23 20.80
CA GLY A 311 -27.70 28.98 21.33
C GLY A 311 -28.13 27.62 20.77
N GLU A 312 -28.94 26.85 21.51
CA GLU A 312 -29.40 25.51 21.12
C GLU A 312 -29.79 25.44 19.63
N PRO A 313 -29.44 24.36 18.92
CA PRO A 313 -29.72 24.24 17.50
C PRO A 313 -31.23 24.35 17.27
N ASN A 314 -31.64 25.49 16.72
CA ASN A 314 -33.02 25.72 16.31
C ASN A 314 -33.39 24.65 15.28
N VAL A 315 -34.48 23.93 15.52
CA VAL A 315 -35.02 22.84 14.69
C VAL A 315 -35.15 23.25 13.22
N ASP A 316 -35.35 24.54 12.95
CA ASP A 316 -35.43 25.09 11.60
C ASP A 316 -34.11 25.02 10.82
N HIS A 317 -32.95 25.05 11.51
CA HIS A 317 -31.64 24.88 10.86
C HIS A 317 -31.38 23.43 10.44
N LEU A 318 -31.84 22.45 11.23
CA LEU A 318 -31.78 21.03 10.86
C LEU A 318 -32.67 20.74 9.64
N LYS A 319 -33.89 21.29 9.61
CA LYS A 319 -34.80 21.17 8.45
C LYS A 319 -34.23 21.82 7.18
N ASN A 320 -33.55 22.96 7.30
CA ASN A 320 -32.92 23.61 6.15
C ASN A 320 -31.71 22.82 5.62
N LEU A 321 -30.93 22.20 6.51
CA LEU A 321 -29.86 21.28 6.12
C LEU A 321 -30.40 20.04 5.42
N GLU A 322 -31.42 19.38 5.98
CA GLU A 322 -32.10 18.24 5.35
C GLU A 322 -32.68 18.60 3.98
N ALA A 323 -33.33 19.77 3.85
CA ALA A 323 -33.86 20.25 2.58
C ALA A 323 -32.76 20.53 1.54
N SER A 324 -31.57 20.97 1.97
CA SER A 324 -30.43 21.20 1.07
C SER A 324 -29.83 19.89 0.57
N PHE A 325 -29.76 18.84 1.41
CA PHE A 325 -29.29 17.52 1.00
C PHE A 325 -30.29 16.78 0.10
N MET A 326 -31.59 16.90 0.38
CA MET A 326 -32.66 16.33 -0.47
C MET A 326 -32.68 16.95 -1.87
N LYS A 327 -32.41 18.26 -1.99
CA LYS A 327 -32.34 18.95 -3.28
C LYS A 327 -31.16 18.48 -4.14
N SER A 328 -30.02 18.17 -3.52
CA SER A 328 -28.84 17.63 -4.22
C SER A 328 -29.09 16.21 -4.75
N ALA A 329 -29.84 15.38 -4.01
CA ALA A 329 -30.22 14.03 -4.46
C ALA A 329 -31.33 14.04 -5.53
N ALA A 330 -32.27 14.98 -5.46
CA ALA A 330 -33.31 15.15 -6.48
C ALA A 330 -32.76 15.70 -7.81
N ALA A 331 -31.72 16.55 -7.76
CA ALA A 331 -31.07 17.07 -8.95
C ALA A 331 -30.39 15.97 -9.80
N GLN A 332 -29.89 14.89 -9.18
CA GLN A 332 -29.35 13.73 -9.91
C GLN A 332 -30.44 12.91 -10.62
N LYS A 333 -31.62 12.74 -10.02
CA LYS A 333 -32.72 11.95 -10.63
C LYS A 333 -33.41 12.65 -11.81
N ILE A 334 -33.36 13.97 -11.89
CA ILE A 334 -34.01 14.73 -12.97
C ILE A 334 -33.18 14.67 -14.27
N THR A 335 -31.85 14.51 -14.18
CA THR A 335 -30.98 14.33 -15.34
C THR A 335 -31.13 12.97 -16.04
N ASP A 336 -31.54 11.93 -15.32
CA ASP A 336 -31.71 10.58 -15.88
C ASP A 336 -33.12 10.32 -16.46
N ALA A 337 -34.11 11.16 -16.13
CA ALA A 337 -35.51 10.96 -16.53
C ALA A 337 -35.93 11.68 -17.82
N GLN A 338 -35.03 12.38 -18.52
CA GLN A 338 -35.34 13.13 -19.75
C GLN A 338 -34.77 12.55 -21.05
N LYS A 339 -34.43 11.25 -21.09
CA LYS A 339 -34.12 10.53 -22.35
C LYS A 339 -34.83 9.18 -22.43
N THR A 340 -36.15 9.19 -22.63
CA THR A 340 -36.85 8.05 -23.24
C THR A 340 -37.99 8.58 -24.12
N ASP A 341 -37.80 8.44 -25.44
CA ASP A 341 -38.88 8.51 -26.43
C ASP A 341 -39.77 7.25 -26.29
N PRO A 342 -41.09 7.35 -26.53
CA PRO A 342 -42.00 6.21 -26.48
C PRO A 342 -42.47 5.84 -27.89
N ASP A 343 -41.93 4.79 -28.50
CA ASP A 343 -42.70 3.97 -29.45
C ASP A 343 -41.98 2.67 -29.82
N ILE A 344 -42.75 1.73 -30.39
CA ILE A 344 -42.41 0.41 -30.94
C ILE A 344 -42.91 -0.74 -30.05
N THR A 345 -44.20 -1.02 -30.23
CA THR A 345 -44.79 -2.36 -30.12
C THR A 345 -44.30 -3.25 -31.28
N SER A 346 -43.64 -4.36 -30.96
CA SER A 346 -43.45 -5.48 -31.89
C SER A 346 -43.62 -6.83 -31.18
N PRO A 347 -44.29 -7.82 -31.81
CA PRO A 347 -44.69 -9.08 -31.18
C PRO A 347 -43.50 -10.07 -31.03
N PRO A 348 -43.60 -11.07 -30.12
CA PRO A 348 -42.48 -11.95 -29.81
C PRO A 348 -42.23 -12.97 -30.92
N PRO A 349 -40.97 -13.26 -31.29
CA PRO A 349 -40.66 -14.35 -32.22
C PRO A 349 -40.72 -15.70 -31.49
N ALA A 350 -41.07 -16.70 -32.28
CA ALA A 350 -41.33 -18.07 -31.88
C ALA A 350 -40.12 -18.78 -31.24
N THR A 351 -40.47 -19.67 -30.32
CA THR A 351 -39.69 -20.75 -29.70
C THR A 351 -38.57 -21.31 -30.58
N LEU A 352 -37.34 -20.93 -30.24
CA LEU A 352 -36.11 -21.67 -30.55
C LEU A 352 -35.72 -22.48 -29.32
N SER A 353 -35.41 -23.75 -29.57
CA SER A 353 -35.03 -24.82 -28.66
C SER A 353 -34.23 -24.33 -27.46
N SER A 354 -34.76 -24.56 -26.25
CA SER A 354 -34.08 -24.27 -24.99
C SER A 354 -32.72 -24.99 -24.94
N PRO A 355 -31.61 -24.27 -24.75
CA PRO A 355 -30.35 -24.89 -24.36
C PRO A 355 -30.55 -25.62 -23.04
N ASP A 356 -29.88 -26.75 -22.89
CA ASP A 356 -29.87 -27.61 -21.72
C ASP A 356 -29.69 -26.77 -20.43
N GLU A 357 -30.69 -26.77 -19.52
CA GLU A 357 -30.70 -25.95 -18.29
C GLU A 357 -29.47 -26.21 -17.41
N SER A 358 -28.84 -27.38 -17.56
CA SER A 358 -27.60 -27.75 -16.87
C SER A 358 -26.37 -26.95 -17.32
N GLU A 359 -26.37 -26.46 -18.57
CA GLU A 359 -25.29 -25.65 -19.15
C GLU A 359 -25.45 -24.17 -18.78
N ILE A 360 -26.69 -23.68 -18.70
CA ILE A 360 -27.04 -22.33 -18.23
C ILE A 360 -26.67 -22.18 -16.75
N ALA A 361 -26.99 -23.16 -15.89
CA ALA A 361 -26.65 -23.12 -14.47
C ALA A 361 -25.12 -23.09 -14.24
N ARG A 362 -24.35 -23.89 -14.98
CA ARG A 362 -22.88 -23.92 -14.90
C ARG A 362 -22.21 -22.65 -15.41
N THR A 363 -22.72 -22.05 -16.49
CA THR A 363 -22.22 -20.77 -17.01
C THR A 363 -22.64 -19.58 -16.15
N THR A 364 -23.76 -19.61 -15.41
CA THR A 364 -24.09 -18.56 -14.44
C THR A 364 -23.11 -18.48 -13.27
N LEU A 365 -22.43 -19.57 -12.92
CA LEU A 365 -21.66 -19.68 -11.67
C LEU A 365 -20.16 -19.47 -11.80
N ASN A 366 -19.58 -19.51 -13.00
CA ASN A 366 -18.14 -19.33 -13.20
C ASN A 366 -17.82 -18.06 -14.02
N PRO A 367 -17.43 -16.96 -13.36
CA PRO A 367 -17.04 -15.71 -14.01
C PRO A 367 -15.94 -15.88 -15.06
N SER A 368 -14.98 -16.78 -14.84
CA SER A 368 -13.87 -17.02 -15.76
C SER A 368 -14.34 -17.60 -17.09
N LEU A 369 -15.32 -18.52 -17.07
CA LEU A 369 -15.90 -19.06 -18.31
C LEU A 369 -16.66 -17.99 -19.10
N LYS A 370 -17.36 -17.07 -18.43
CA LYS A 370 -18.03 -15.95 -19.10
C LYS A 370 -17.02 -15.00 -19.74
N VAL A 371 -15.92 -14.71 -19.04
CA VAL A 371 -14.82 -13.88 -19.58
C VAL A 371 -14.16 -14.58 -20.76
N GLU A 372 -13.91 -15.89 -20.68
CA GLU A 372 -13.36 -16.68 -21.78
C GLU A 372 -14.25 -16.63 -23.02
N GLN A 373 -15.54 -16.91 -22.87
CA GLN A 373 -16.51 -16.83 -23.96
C GLN A 373 -16.61 -15.42 -24.55
N TRP A 374 -16.57 -14.39 -23.70
CA TRP A 374 -16.57 -13.00 -24.14
C TRP A 374 -15.29 -12.63 -24.91
N PHE A 375 -14.13 -13.07 -24.42
CA PHE A 375 -12.83 -12.81 -25.05
C PHE A 375 -12.71 -13.52 -26.41
N ASN A 376 -13.15 -14.79 -26.48
CA ASN A 376 -13.18 -15.57 -27.72
C ASN A 376 -14.08 -14.94 -28.79
N LYS A 377 -15.21 -14.33 -28.39
CA LYS A 377 -16.11 -13.64 -29.32
C LYS A 377 -15.50 -12.37 -29.93
N LYS A 378 -14.59 -11.71 -29.21
CA LYS A 378 -13.90 -10.52 -29.71
C LYS A 378 -12.79 -10.83 -30.71
N GLY A 379 -12.42 -12.10 -30.89
CA GLY A 379 -11.39 -12.49 -31.85
C GLY A 379 -10.00 -11.98 -31.48
N ALA A 380 -9.62 -12.07 -30.20
CA ALA A 380 -8.29 -11.68 -29.78
C ALA A 380 -7.23 -12.66 -30.33
N ASP A 381 -6.20 -12.11 -30.97
CA ASP A 381 -5.06 -12.87 -31.46
C ASP A 381 -4.09 -13.23 -30.31
N GLY A 382 -3.49 -14.41 -30.38
CA GLY A 382 -2.40 -14.85 -29.50
C GLY A 382 -2.80 -15.80 -28.37
N GLN A 383 -1.83 -16.14 -27.52
CA GLN A 383 -2.06 -17.01 -26.37
C GLN A 383 -2.73 -16.24 -25.24
N VAL A 384 -3.89 -16.72 -24.80
CA VAL A 384 -4.67 -16.11 -23.72
C VAL A 384 -4.59 -16.99 -22.48
N LYS A 385 -4.15 -16.41 -21.36
CA LYS A 385 -4.12 -17.07 -20.04
C LYS A 385 -5.08 -16.34 -19.11
N ILE A 386 -6.23 -16.96 -18.84
CA ILE A 386 -7.25 -16.39 -17.94
C ILE A 386 -6.95 -16.77 -16.49
N LYS A 387 -7.02 -15.78 -15.61
CA LYS A 387 -6.77 -15.86 -14.16
C LYS A 387 -7.96 -15.27 -13.42
N GLU A 388 -8.48 -15.99 -12.44
CA GLU A 388 -9.59 -15.51 -11.61
C GLU A 388 -9.08 -14.96 -10.29
N PHE A 389 -9.44 -13.70 -9.99
CA PHE A 389 -9.20 -13.11 -8.69
C PHE A 389 -10.42 -13.29 -7.77
N VAL A 390 -10.21 -13.96 -6.63
CA VAL A 390 -11.26 -14.26 -5.62
C VAL A 390 -11.02 -13.54 -4.29
N GLY A 391 -9.99 -12.67 -4.22
CA GLY A 391 -9.66 -11.94 -3.01
C GLY A 391 -10.70 -10.87 -2.65
N LYS A 392 -10.62 -10.37 -1.41
CA LYS A 392 -11.58 -9.42 -0.84
C LYS A 392 -11.07 -7.98 -0.85
N ASN A 393 -9.76 -7.82 -0.76
CA ASN A 393 -9.11 -6.53 -0.53
C ASN A 393 -8.29 -6.09 -1.75
N VAL A 394 -8.15 -4.78 -1.93
CA VAL A 394 -7.34 -4.21 -3.03
C VAL A 394 -5.87 -4.60 -2.91
N ASP A 395 -5.34 -4.64 -1.68
CA ASP A 395 -3.95 -5.04 -1.43
C ASP A 395 -3.70 -6.48 -1.96
N GLU A 396 -4.67 -7.40 -1.82
CA GLU A 396 -4.62 -8.76 -2.38
C GLU A 396 -4.71 -8.77 -3.90
N ALA A 397 -5.49 -7.86 -4.49
CA ALA A 397 -5.64 -7.76 -5.93
C ALA A 397 -4.33 -7.34 -6.61
N TYR A 398 -3.64 -6.34 -6.06
CA TYR A 398 -2.31 -5.95 -6.53
C TYR A 398 -1.31 -7.11 -6.35
N GLY A 399 -1.26 -7.73 -5.18
CA GLY A 399 -0.36 -8.88 -4.92
C GLY A 399 -0.60 -10.03 -5.90
N TYR A 400 -1.87 -10.39 -6.14
CA TYR A 400 -2.23 -11.42 -7.10
C TYR A 400 -1.83 -11.09 -8.54
N LEU A 401 -2.10 -9.85 -8.99
CA LEU A 401 -1.79 -9.41 -10.35
C LEU A 401 -0.27 -9.40 -10.59
N PHE A 402 0.51 -8.75 -9.72
CA PHE A 402 1.97 -8.71 -9.86
C PHE A 402 2.62 -10.08 -9.63
N GLY A 403 2.03 -10.94 -8.81
CA GLY A 403 2.47 -12.33 -8.63
C GLY A 403 2.23 -13.19 -9.87
N CYS A 404 1.16 -12.94 -10.63
CA CYS A 404 0.92 -13.58 -11.92
C CYS A 404 1.82 -12.99 -13.01
N LEU A 405 1.92 -11.66 -13.08
CA LEU A 405 2.77 -10.97 -14.04
C LEU A 405 4.23 -11.40 -13.91
N SER A 406 4.77 -11.45 -12.70
CA SER A 406 6.17 -11.86 -12.47
C SER A 406 6.47 -13.29 -12.92
N LYS A 407 5.52 -14.23 -12.74
CA LYS A 407 5.65 -15.60 -13.25
C LYS A 407 5.63 -15.63 -14.77
N GLU A 408 4.72 -14.87 -15.38
CA GLU A 408 4.61 -14.83 -16.83
C GLU A 408 5.85 -14.20 -17.48
N LEU A 409 6.37 -13.10 -16.93
CA LEU A 409 7.59 -12.47 -17.42
C LEU A 409 8.78 -13.46 -17.37
N ALA A 410 8.87 -14.27 -16.32
CA ALA A 410 9.88 -15.32 -16.22
C ALA A 410 9.69 -16.43 -17.27
N GLU A 411 8.46 -16.88 -17.50
CA GLU A 411 8.13 -17.89 -18.52
C GLU A 411 8.43 -17.38 -19.94
N VAL A 412 7.94 -16.18 -20.30
CA VAL A 412 8.15 -15.58 -21.62
C VAL A 412 9.63 -15.33 -21.87
N SER A 413 10.37 -14.84 -20.87
CA SER A 413 11.82 -14.64 -20.98
C SER A 413 12.59 -15.95 -21.16
N ALA A 414 12.17 -17.04 -20.51
CA ALA A 414 12.84 -18.33 -20.62
C ALA A 414 12.60 -19.00 -21.98
N GLU A 415 11.41 -18.80 -22.55
CA GLU A 415 11.02 -19.41 -23.81
C GLU A 415 11.37 -18.57 -25.06
N ASN A 416 11.79 -17.31 -24.87
CA ASN A 416 12.11 -16.36 -25.95
C ASN A 416 10.97 -16.25 -26.99
N ARG A 417 9.73 -16.18 -26.51
CA ARG A 417 8.53 -16.14 -27.34
C ARG A 417 8.42 -14.77 -28.03
N GLN A 418 8.30 -14.79 -29.36
CA GLN A 418 8.04 -13.58 -30.15
C GLN A 418 6.54 -13.22 -30.21
N GLU A 419 5.66 -14.18 -29.99
CA GLU A 419 4.22 -13.94 -30.06
C GLU A 419 3.71 -13.19 -28.80
N PRO A 420 2.81 -12.22 -28.97
CA PRO A 420 2.23 -11.49 -27.85
C PRO A 420 1.44 -12.45 -26.95
N THR A 421 1.71 -12.40 -25.65
CA THR A 421 0.98 -13.19 -24.65
C THR A 421 0.04 -12.28 -23.88
N SER A 422 -1.23 -12.66 -23.77
CA SER A 422 -2.23 -11.89 -23.02
C SER A 422 -2.61 -12.58 -21.72
N LEU A 423 -2.35 -11.91 -20.59
CA LEU A 423 -2.83 -12.29 -19.27
C LEU A 423 -4.17 -11.60 -18.99
N VAL A 424 -5.22 -12.38 -18.78
CA VAL A 424 -6.57 -11.86 -18.57
C VAL A 424 -6.99 -12.12 -17.12
N PHE A 425 -7.23 -11.07 -16.34
CA PHE A 425 -7.65 -11.13 -14.95
C PHE A 425 -9.15 -10.89 -14.83
N ALA A 426 -9.92 -11.94 -14.55
CA ALA A 426 -11.34 -11.83 -14.22
C ALA A 426 -11.52 -11.46 -12.74
N MET A 427 -12.18 -10.33 -12.46
CA MET A 427 -12.27 -9.74 -11.12
C MET A 427 -13.72 -9.51 -10.65
N PRO A 428 -14.54 -10.57 -10.53
CA PRO A 428 -15.99 -10.50 -10.24
C PRO A 428 -16.37 -9.93 -8.88
N ARG A 429 -15.42 -9.85 -7.96
CA ARG A 429 -15.64 -9.38 -6.58
C ARG A 429 -14.78 -8.19 -6.20
N PHE A 430 -14.11 -7.56 -7.17
CA PHE A 430 -13.28 -6.41 -6.89
C PHE A 430 -14.16 -5.21 -6.48
N LEU A 431 -13.98 -4.75 -5.23
CA LEU A 431 -14.58 -3.56 -4.62
C LEU A 431 -15.94 -3.15 -5.20
N LYS A 432 -17.05 -3.80 -4.79
CA LYS A 432 -18.45 -3.46 -5.15
C LYS A 432 -18.57 -2.57 -6.41
N SER A 433 -18.11 -3.11 -7.53
CA SER A 433 -18.57 -2.85 -8.89
C SER A 433 -18.54 -1.42 -9.46
N SER A 434 -18.05 -0.36 -8.80
CA SER A 434 -18.04 0.93 -9.50
C SER A 434 -17.02 0.89 -10.65
N ALA A 435 -17.48 1.11 -11.88
CA ALA A 435 -16.59 1.20 -13.05
C ALA A 435 -15.45 2.21 -12.81
N THR A 436 -15.74 3.33 -12.13
CA THR A 436 -14.76 4.36 -11.81
C THR A 436 -13.65 3.89 -10.86
N SER A 437 -13.98 3.04 -9.87
CA SER A 437 -12.98 2.48 -8.95
C SER A 437 -12.10 1.45 -9.67
N PHE A 438 -12.71 0.66 -10.56
CA PHE A 438 -11.99 -0.31 -11.37
C PHE A 438 -11.04 0.35 -12.38
N THR A 439 -11.48 1.42 -13.05
CA THR A 439 -10.65 2.22 -13.95
C THR A 439 -9.42 2.77 -13.23
N LYS A 440 -9.60 3.42 -12.08
CA LYS A 440 -8.48 3.96 -11.30
C LYS A 440 -7.51 2.87 -10.83
N PHE A 441 -8.04 1.69 -10.46
CA PHE A 441 -7.20 0.55 -10.13
C PHE A 441 -6.36 0.09 -11.34
N ALA A 442 -6.94 0.06 -12.54
CA ALA A 442 -6.21 -0.27 -13.77
C ALA A 442 -5.14 0.79 -14.12
N GLU A 443 -5.45 2.07 -13.98
CA GLU A 443 -4.50 3.19 -14.17
C GLU A 443 -3.33 3.10 -13.16
N ASP A 444 -3.63 2.76 -11.90
CA ASP A 444 -2.61 2.52 -10.88
C ASP A 444 -1.72 1.30 -11.23
N VAL A 445 -2.30 0.23 -11.81
CA VAL A 445 -1.55 -0.94 -12.30
C VAL A 445 -0.64 -0.57 -13.46
N GLU A 446 -1.14 0.18 -14.45
CA GLU A 446 -0.36 0.68 -15.59
C GLU A 446 0.82 1.53 -15.11
N LYS A 447 0.58 2.52 -14.25
CA LYS A 447 1.63 3.35 -13.67
C LYS A 447 2.70 2.54 -12.93
N MET A 448 2.29 1.53 -12.15
CA MET A 448 3.24 0.64 -11.48
C MET A 448 4.06 -0.16 -12.48
N ILE A 449 3.44 -0.71 -13.53
CA ILE A 449 4.13 -1.47 -14.57
C ILE A 449 5.18 -0.61 -15.28
N ASP A 450 4.84 0.63 -15.64
CA ASP A 450 5.77 1.59 -16.24
C ASP A 450 6.96 1.88 -15.31
N THR A 451 6.67 2.02 -14.01
CA THR A 451 7.70 2.27 -12.99
C THR A 451 8.69 1.11 -12.87
N LEU A 452 8.27 -0.15 -13.12
CA LEU A 452 9.13 -1.33 -12.98
C LEU A 452 10.24 -1.43 -14.05
N GLN A 453 10.19 -0.61 -15.11
CA GLN A 453 11.17 -0.59 -16.20
C GLN A 453 11.47 -1.99 -16.77
N THR A 454 10.42 -2.80 -16.97
CA THR A 454 10.59 -4.17 -17.45
C THR A 454 11.10 -4.19 -18.89
N PRO A 455 11.84 -5.22 -19.34
CA PRO A 455 12.28 -5.34 -20.74
C PRO A 455 11.13 -5.67 -21.71
N PHE A 456 9.89 -5.67 -21.23
CA PHE A 456 8.70 -5.96 -22.00
C PHE A 456 7.89 -4.68 -22.17
N ASP A 457 7.35 -4.48 -23.36
CA ASP A 457 6.27 -3.54 -23.61
C ASP A 457 4.96 -4.20 -23.15
N ILE A 458 4.42 -3.72 -22.03
CA ILE A 458 3.24 -4.29 -21.38
C ILE A 458 2.10 -3.28 -21.51
N LYS A 459 1.12 -3.61 -22.36
CA LYS A 459 -0.10 -2.81 -22.50
C LYS A 459 -1.15 -3.25 -21.49
N VAL A 460 -1.75 -2.30 -20.79
CA VAL A 460 -2.86 -2.54 -19.85
C VAL A 460 -4.18 -2.10 -20.49
N ASP A 461 -5.09 -3.02 -20.70
CA ASP A 461 -6.48 -2.74 -21.09
C ASP A 461 -7.42 -3.16 -19.96
N TYR A 462 -8.53 -2.45 -19.80
CA TYR A 462 -9.55 -2.80 -18.80
C TYR A 462 -10.96 -2.72 -19.37
N PHE A 463 -11.84 -3.57 -18.85
CA PHE A 463 -13.23 -3.71 -19.26
C PHE A 463 -14.10 -3.89 -18.02
N HIS A 464 -15.33 -3.37 -18.06
CA HIS A 464 -16.24 -3.45 -16.92
C HIS A 464 -17.70 -3.53 -17.37
N SER A 465 -18.56 -4.15 -16.57
CA SER A 465 -19.98 -4.40 -16.92
C SER A 465 -20.85 -3.14 -16.95
N GLU A 466 -20.45 -2.13 -16.19
CA GLU A 466 -21.13 -0.83 -16.07
C GLU A 466 -20.62 0.25 -17.04
N VAL A 467 -19.60 -0.04 -17.86
CA VAL A 467 -19.12 0.94 -18.84
C VAL A 467 -20.16 1.11 -19.95
N VAL A 468 -20.47 2.36 -20.30
CA VAL A 468 -21.46 2.73 -21.33
C VAL A 468 -20.98 2.39 -22.73
N ASP A 469 -19.67 2.44 -22.97
CA ASP A 469 -19.06 2.04 -24.23
C ASP A 469 -19.13 0.52 -24.41
N ASP A 470 -19.90 0.08 -25.41
CA ASP A 470 -20.10 -1.34 -25.73
C ASP A 470 -18.78 -2.06 -26.07
N GLU A 471 -17.79 -1.34 -26.62
CA GLU A 471 -16.47 -1.92 -26.89
C GLU A 471 -15.67 -2.15 -25.61
N LYS A 472 -15.95 -1.42 -24.54
CA LYS A 472 -15.29 -1.60 -23.22
C LYS A 472 -16.12 -2.40 -22.23
N ARG A 473 -17.28 -2.88 -22.66
CA ARG A 473 -18.18 -3.66 -21.81
C ARG A 473 -17.77 -5.13 -21.74
N ALA A 474 -17.70 -5.65 -20.52
CA ALA A 474 -17.43 -7.06 -20.24
C ALA A 474 -18.44 -7.64 -19.22
N PRO A 475 -18.58 -8.97 -19.09
CA PRO A 475 -19.49 -9.58 -18.12
C PRO A 475 -19.18 -9.22 -16.66
N THR A 476 -17.95 -8.79 -16.39
CA THR A 476 -17.40 -8.43 -15.08
C THR A 476 -16.24 -7.45 -15.28
N GLY A 477 -15.68 -6.89 -14.20
CA GLY A 477 -14.36 -6.25 -14.26
C GLY A 477 -13.31 -7.22 -14.79
N VAL A 478 -12.60 -6.82 -15.84
CA VAL A 478 -11.51 -7.57 -16.48
C VAL A 478 -10.32 -6.64 -16.72
N ILE A 479 -9.12 -7.05 -16.31
CA ILE A 479 -7.86 -6.42 -16.74
C ILE A 479 -7.17 -7.36 -17.71
N VAL A 480 -6.65 -6.82 -18.81
CA VAL A 480 -5.85 -7.55 -19.80
C VAL A 480 -4.47 -6.92 -19.83
N LEU A 481 -3.45 -7.73 -19.57
CA LEU A 481 -2.05 -7.34 -19.77
C LEU A 481 -1.57 -8.02 -21.05
N THR A 482 -1.22 -7.26 -22.07
CA THR A 482 -0.61 -7.79 -23.30
C THR A 482 0.89 -7.54 -23.25
N LEU A 483 1.65 -8.62 -23.17
CA LEU A 483 3.11 -8.59 -23.07
C LEU A 483 3.72 -8.74 -24.47
N ARG A 484 4.61 -7.82 -24.84
CA ARG A 484 5.44 -7.87 -26.05
C ARG A 484 6.91 -7.72 -25.66
N GLN A 485 7.76 -8.60 -26.17
CA GLN A 485 9.20 -8.46 -25.99
C GLN A 485 9.69 -7.30 -26.89
N GLN A 486 10.44 -6.36 -26.33
CA GLN A 486 10.98 -5.21 -27.06
C GLN A 486 12.11 -5.59 -28.03
#